data_AF-A0A527RE49-F1
#
_entry.id   AF-A0A527RE49-F1
#
_cell.length_a   1.000
_cell.length_b   1.000
_cell.length_c   1.000
_cell.angle_alpha   90.00
_cell.angle_beta   90.00
_cell.angle_gamma   90.00
#
_symmetry.space_group_name_H-M   'P 1'
#
loop_
_entity.id
_entity.type
_entity.pdbx_description
1 polymer ?
#
loop_
_entity_poly.entity_id
_entity_poly.type
_entity_poly.pdbx_seq_one_letter_code
_entity_poly.pdbx_strand_id
1 'polypeptide(L)' 'AGGIWIGVVGALRHYRAVNETISSLLMAYIAIALMNHLVEGPLRDPASLNKPSTQPLADIYRIGNIPGMEVHWG' A
#
# COMPACT_ATOMS: atom_id res chain seq x y z
N ALA A 1 -10.26 11.22 3.72
CA ALA A 1 -9.04 10.91 2.93
C ALA A 1 -9.33 10.75 1.42
N GLY A 2 -10.26 9.90 0.98
CA GLY A 2 -10.51 9.67 -0.46
C GLY A 2 -11.03 10.87 -1.28
N GLY A 3 -11.71 11.84 -0.65
CA GLY A 3 -12.24 13.03 -1.33
C GLY A 3 -11.18 13.92 -1.98
N ILE A 4 -9.95 13.95 -1.43
CA ILE A 4 -8.83 14.70 -2.05
C ILE A 4 -8.45 14.06 -3.39
N TRP A 5 -8.40 12.72 -3.45
CA TRP A 5 -8.03 11.99 -4.65
C TRP A 5 -9.04 12.20 -5.78
N ILE A 6 -10.34 12.13 -5.46
CA ILE A 6 -11.41 12.42 -6.40
C ILE A 6 -11.42 13.90 -6.80
N GLY A 7 -11.10 14.81 -5.86
CA GLY A 7 -10.91 16.22 -6.13
C GLY A 7 -9.83 16.49 -7.19
N VAL A 8 -8.72 15.74 -7.16
CA VAL A 8 -7.67 15.85 -8.19
C VAL A 8 -8.16 15.40 -9.57
N VAL A 9 -8.94 14.32 -9.66
CA VAL A 9 -9.57 13.90 -10.94
C VAL A 9 -10.50 15.00 -11.48
N GLY A 10 -11.34 15.58 -10.61
CA GLY A 10 -12.21 16.70 -10.97
C GLY A 10 -11.44 17.96 -11.39
N ALA A 11 -10.32 18.26 -10.72
CA ALA A 11 -9.46 19.38 -11.07
C ALA A 11 -8.80 19.19 -12.44
N LEU A 12 -8.32 17.98 -12.77
CA LEU A 12 -7.76 17.68 -14.10
C LEU A 12 -8.79 17.88 -15.21
N ARG A 13 -10.05 17.49 -14.98
CA ARG A 13 -11.15 17.80 -15.89
C ARG A 13 -11.36 19.31 -16.02
N HIS A 14 -11.43 20.03 -14.91
CA HIS A 14 -11.77 21.45 -14.93
C HIS A 14 -10.67 22.33 -15.54
N TYR A 15 -9.41 22.08 -15.20
CA TYR A 15 -8.27 22.92 -15.62
C TYR A 15 -7.63 22.47 -16.93
N ARG A 16 -7.72 21.18 -17.29
CA ARG A 16 -7.06 20.62 -18.48
C ARG A 16 -8.02 19.97 -19.48
N ALA A 17 -9.34 20.08 -19.27
CA ALA A 17 -10.38 19.53 -20.13
C ALA A 17 -10.22 18.02 -20.44
N VAL A 18 -9.56 17.28 -19.55
CA VAL A 18 -9.32 15.84 -19.71
C VAL A 18 -10.61 15.07 -19.43
N ASN A 19 -10.86 13.99 -20.17
CA ASN A 19 -12.00 13.11 -19.94
C ASN A 19 -11.92 12.49 -18.54
N GLU A 20 -13.02 12.57 -17.78
CA GLU A 20 -13.14 12.09 -16.41
C GLU A 20 -12.91 10.59 -16.26
N THR A 21 -13.41 9.78 -17.21
CA THR A 21 -13.19 8.33 -17.21
C THR A 21 -11.71 7.99 -17.42
N ILE A 22 -11.05 8.66 -18.37
CA ILE A 22 -9.62 8.42 -18.63
C ILE A 22 -8.78 8.90 -17.44
N SER A 23 -9.08 10.09 -16.92
CA SER A 23 -8.34 10.67 -15.80
C SER A 23 -8.49 9.86 -14.51
N SER A 24 -9.68 9.32 -14.23
CA SER A 24 -9.89 8.45 -13.07
C SER A 24 -9.16 7.12 -13.19
N LEU A 25 -9.19 6.49 -14.37
CA LEU A 25 -8.42 5.27 -14.64
C LEU A 25 -6.92 5.52 -14.48
N LEU A 26 -6.38 6.59 -15.08
CA LEU A 26 -4.97 6.96 -14.93
C LEU A 26 -4.59 7.20 -13.47
N MET A 27 -5.42 7.92 -12.71
CA MET A 27 -5.18 8.12 -11.28
C MET A 27 -5.22 6.80 -10.51
N ALA A 28 -6.09 5.86 -10.85
CA ALA A 28 -6.08 4.53 -10.22
C ALA A 28 -4.74 3.80 -10.47
N TYR A 29 -4.22 3.84 -11.70
CA TYR A 29 -2.90 3.27 -12.00
C TYR A 29 -1.76 3.96 -11.23
N ILE A 30 -1.80 5.29 -11.11
CA ILE A 30 -0.82 6.04 -10.33
C ILE A 30 -0.89 5.63 -8.84
N ALA A 31 -2.08 5.45 -8.28
CA ALA A 31 -2.24 5.00 -6.90
C ALA A 31 -1.59 3.62 -6.67
N ILE A 32 -1.80 2.69 -7.60
CA ILE A 32 -1.19 1.35 -7.56
C ILE A 32 0.33 1.45 -7.68
N ALA A 33 0.83 2.24 -8.62
CA ALA A 33 2.27 2.43 -8.81
C ALA A 33 2.94 3.04 -7.56
N LEU A 34 2.29 4.03 -6.93
CA LEU A 34 2.75 4.61 -5.67
C LEU A 34 2.76 3.57 -4.54
N MET A 35 1.71 2.74 -4.44
CA MET A 35 1.67 1.65 -3.46
C MET A 35 2.84 0.67 -3.67
N ASN A 36 3.06 0.23 -4.90
CA ASN A 36 4.16 -0.69 -5.22
C ASN A 36 5.52 -0.05 -4.92
N HIS A 37 5.71 1.22 -5.25
CA HIS A 37 6.94 1.94 -4.94
C HIS A 37 7.21 2.00 -3.43
N LEU A 38 6.16 2.24 -2.63
CA LEU A 38 6.28 2.25 -1.17
C LEU A 38 6.61 0.87 -0.60
N VAL A 39 5.97 -0.18 -1.14
CA VAL A 39 6.15 -1.57 -0.71
C VAL A 39 7.52 -2.11 -1.07
N GLU A 40 8.00 -1.85 -2.29
CA GLU A 40 9.27 -2.35 -2.79
C GLU A 40 10.47 -1.50 -2.35
N GLY A 41 10.23 -0.25 -1.97
CA GLY A 41 11.25 0.69 -1.51
C GLY A 41 11.25 0.86 0.02
N PRO A 42 10.73 1.97 0.56
CA PRO A 42 10.90 2.33 1.98
C PRO A 42 10.42 1.30 3.00
N LEU A 43 9.36 0.55 2.67
CA LEU A 43 8.75 -0.42 3.58
C LEU A 43 9.38 -1.81 3.46
N ARG A 44 10.26 -2.02 2.48
CA ARG A 44 10.95 -3.29 2.28
C ARG A 44 12.00 -3.50 3.38
N ASP A 45 11.92 -4.63 4.06
CA ASP A 45 13.00 -5.05 4.97
C ASP A 45 14.27 -5.40 4.17
N PRO A 46 15.40 -4.69 4.37
CA PRO A 46 16.66 -4.97 3.66
C PRO A 46 17.23 -6.36 3.94
N ALA A 47 16.81 -7.03 5.02
CA ALA A 47 17.24 -8.39 5.35
C ALA A 47 16.40 -9.48 4.64
N SER A 48 15.24 -9.13 4.08
CA SER A 48 14.39 -10.06 3.34
C SER A 48 14.72 -10.01 1.85
N LEU A 49 15.63 -10.90 1.42
CA LEU A 49 16.13 -10.89 0.04
C LEU A 49 15.11 -11.33 -1.01
N ASN A 50 14.01 -12.02 -0.63
CA ASN A 50 13.10 -12.66 -1.60
C ASN A 50 11.60 -12.47 -1.33
N LYS A 51 11.20 -11.70 -0.31
CA LYS A 51 9.77 -11.43 -0.02
C LYS A 51 9.59 -9.98 0.42
N PRO A 52 8.62 -9.22 -0.15
CA PRO A 52 8.22 -7.93 0.40
C PRO A 52 7.48 -8.17 1.72
N SER A 53 8.25 -8.40 2.78
CA SER A 53 7.77 -8.46 4.15
C SER A 53 8.31 -7.24 4.87
N THR A 54 7.41 -6.49 5.52
CA THR A 54 7.79 -5.48 6.51
C THR A 54 8.65 -6.14 7.59
N GLN A 55 9.52 -5.38 8.24
CA GLN A 55 10.38 -5.91 9.31
C GLN A 55 9.57 -6.73 10.32
N PRO A 56 10.07 -7.92 10.71
CA PRO A 56 9.42 -8.73 11.72
C PRO A 56 9.26 -7.94 13.01
N LEU A 57 8.07 -8.00 13.61
CA LEU A 57 7.82 -7.42 14.93
C LEU A 57 8.75 -8.08 15.96
N ALA A 58 9.31 -7.32 16.91
CA ALA A 58 10.19 -7.87 17.94
C ALA A 58 9.46 -8.95 18.75
N ASP A 59 10.17 -10.00 19.17
CA ASP A 59 9.56 -11.20 19.80
C ASP A 59 8.73 -10.85 21.05
N ILE A 60 9.08 -9.79 21.78
CA ILE A 60 8.33 -9.29 22.95
C ILE A 60 6.92 -8.81 22.63
N TYR A 61 6.64 -8.42 21.38
CA TYR A 61 5.33 -7.92 20.94
C TYR A 61 4.55 -8.97 20.15
N ARG A 62 5.13 -10.16 19.93
CA ARG A 62 4.44 -11.26 19.26
C ARG A 62 3.54 -11.99 20.26
N ILE A 63 2.32 -12.30 19.83
CA ILE A 63 1.42 -13.16 20.60
C ILE A 63 2.01 -14.58 20.59
N GLY A 64 2.04 -15.23 21.74
CA GLY A 64 2.59 -16.57 21.88
C GLY A 64 1.84 -17.62 21.06
N ASN A 65 2.50 -18.75 20.80
CA ASN A 65 1.90 -19.88 20.11
C ASN A 65 0.96 -20.67 21.04
N ILE A 66 -0.05 -21.30 20.43
CA ILE A 66 -0.90 -22.27 21.11
C ILE A 66 -0.03 -23.50 21.43
N PRO A 67 -0.03 -23.99 22.68
CA PRO A 67 0.80 -25.13 23.07
C PRO A 67 0.59 -26.34 22.14
N GLY A 68 1.68 -26.82 21.52
CA GLY A 68 1.66 -27.97 20.60
C GLY A 68 1.34 -27.63 19.13
N MET A 69 1.15 -26.35 18.78
CA MET A 69 0.95 -25.92 17.39
C MET A 69 1.83 -24.71 17.05
N GLU A 70 2.24 -24.60 15.80
CA GLU A 70 2.93 -23.43 15.24
C GLU A 70 1.93 -22.30 14.88
N VAL A 71 0.89 -22.11 15.68
CA VAL A 71 -0.19 -21.12 15.44
C VAL A 71 -0.28 -20.20 16.65
N HIS A 72 -0.30 -18.88 16.45
CA HIS A 72 -0.46 -17.92 17.53
C HIS A 72 -1.92 -17.82 18.02
N TRP A 73 -2.15 -17.30 19.22
CA TRP A 73 -3.51 -17.08 19.78
C TRP A 73 -4.34 -15.99 19.06
N GLY A 74 -3.89 -15.55 17.88
CA GLY A 74 -4.47 -14.44 17.10
C GLY A 74 -4.63 -14.82 15.63
#